data_AF-E7GD87-F1
#
_entry.id   AF-E7GD87-F1
#
_cell.length_a   1.000
_cell.length_b   1.000
_cell.length_c   1.000
_cell.angle_alpha   90.00
_cell.angle_beta   90.00
_cell.angle_gamma   90.00
#
_symmetry.space_group_name_H-M   'P 1'
#
loop_
_entity.id
_entity.type
_entity.pdbx_description
1 polymer ?
#
loop_
_entity_poly.entity_id
_entity_poly.type
_entity_poly.pdbx_seq_one_letter_code
_entity_poly.pdbx_strand_id
1 'polypeptide(L)'
;MKTPKRSYYNQKRSFSKRILIIPIVVICLTVLMFFQWTRIQLAFKGYSLTEQNMILKLDDEEIKSFLNNDKINSLESWNELENENHYQEYAYYQKLHSQLSKKDVIAYIDTFYQKYYDKLKELNYSDDVLCQMMKKAQLSDFEYITKQNLNYQQTKSYLDITGVIYTDLKAYIDSQKQPLEAVLSISYPFINSQNKVNRTYQIINPDSLATIIKKGFQIASDYIPNDLVTPNIIFSQDCTNRQLRKEASEALELMAQDASKENLHLAIKSAYRSYQEQKDIYDEYHQKYDQVTADSLVAIPGSSEHQLGLGVDLTSQSVIDGEWRFFGDTPEYKWVVANAHRYGYILRYPSHNSKMTGTTNEPWHFRYVGKEIAKIIHDNNWTLEEYVLHYGLGSDCLITK
;
A
#
# COMPACT_ATOMS: atom_id res chain seq x y z
N MET A 1 -17.71 -50.18 -102.17
CA MET A 1 -18.09 -48.78 -102.52
C MET A 1 -18.94 -48.23 -101.37
N LYS A 2 -18.59 -47.02 -100.88
CA LYS A 2 -19.30 -46.13 -99.92
C LYS A 2 -19.37 -46.52 -98.42
N THR A 3 -18.54 -45.83 -97.64
CA THR A 3 -18.82 -45.37 -96.26
C THR A 3 -19.92 -44.31 -96.24
N PRO A 4 -20.61 -44.08 -95.10
CA PRO A 4 -20.27 -42.89 -94.29
C PRO A 4 -20.34 -43.05 -92.75
N LYS A 5 -19.94 -41.95 -92.08
CA LYS A 5 -19.48 -41.72 -90.70
C LYS A 5 -20.55 -41.62 -89.58
N ARG A 6 -20.05 -41.90 -88.35
CA ARG A 6 -20.26 -41.26 -87.01
C ARG A 6 -21.63 -41.36 -86.30
N SER A 7 -21.59 -41.74 -85.01
CA SER A 7 -21.91 -40.83 -83.88
C SER A 7 -21.50 -41.43 -82.53
N TYR A 8 -20.74 -40.66 -81.75
CA TYR A 8 -20.43 -40.87 -80.34
C TYR A 8 -21.56 -40.26 -79.50
N TYR A 9 -22.12 -40.98 -78.53
CA TYR A 9 -22.91 -40.37 -77.46
C TYR A 9 -22.31 -40.72 -76.08
N ASN A 10 -21.75 -39.69 -75.46
CA ASN A 10 -21.29 -39.64 -74.08
C ASN A 10 -22.50 -39.61 -73.13
N GLN A 11 -22.67 -40.64 -72.30
CA GLN A 11 -23.64 -40.61 -71.22
C GLN A 11 -23.01 -39.93 -70.00
N LYS A 12 -23.28 -38.63 -69.81
CA LYS A 12 -22.94 -37.90 -68.57
C LYS A 12 -23.68 -38.55 -67.39
N ARG A 13 -22.95 -39.26 -66.53
CA ARG A 13 -23.41 -39.58 -65.16
C ARG A 13 -23.45 -38.28 -64.36
N SER A 14 -24.66 -37.83 -64.05
CA SER A 14 -24.93 -36.81 -63.03
C SER A 14 -24.40 -37.31 -61.68
N PHE A 15 -23.21 -36.83 -61.29
CA PHE A 15 -22.72 -37.01 -59.92
C PHE A 15 -23.58 -36.12 -59.02
N SER A 16 -24.40 -36.73 -58.18
CA SER A 16 -25.39 -36.01 -57.38
C SER A 16 -24.71 -34.98 -56.49
N LYS A 17 -25.08 -33.70 -56.63
CA LYS A 17 -24.69 -32.61 -55.72
C LYS A 17 -25.02 -32.90 -54.25
N ARG A 18 -25.84 -33.91 -53.94
CA ARG A 18 -26.26 -34.31 -52.58
C ARG A 18 -25.15 -34.94 -51.73
N ILE A 19 -24.10 -35.52 -52.32
CA ILE A 19 -23.03 -36.18 -51.54
C ILE A 19 -21.99 -35.18 -51.00
N LEU A 20 -21.83 -34.01 -51.65
CA LEU A 20 -20.98 -32.93 -51.15
C LEU A 20 -21.67 -32.07 -50.08
N ILE A 21 -23.01 -32.06 -50.04
CA ILE A 21 -23.80 -31.23 -49.12
C ILE A 21 -23.76 -31.78 -47.69
N ILE A 22 -23.74 -33.10 -47.49
CA ILE A 22 -23.77 -33.69 -46.13
C ILE A 22 -22.50 -33.37 -45.33
N PRO A 23 -21.27 -33.52 -45.87
CA PRO A 23 -20.05 -33.11 -45.17
C PRO A 23 -20.03 -31.61 -44.89
N ILE A 24 -20.49 -30.78 -45.83
CA ILE A 24 -20.56 -29.32 -45.66
C ILE A 24 -21.59 -28.95 -44.59
N VAL A 25 -22.76 -29.59 -44.55
CA VAL A 25 -23.80 -29.36 -43.53
C VAL A 25 -23.32 -29.81 -42.16
N VAL A 26 -22.62 -30.95 -42.05
CA VAL A 26 -22.03 -31.40 -40.79
C VAL A 26 -20.93 -30.45 -40.33
N ILE A 27 -20.04 -29.99 -41.22
CA ILE A 27 -19.02 -28.99 -40.90
C ILE A 27 -19.68 -27.67 -40.47
N CYS A 28 -20.65 -27.16 -41.22
CA CYS A 28 -21.41 -25.97 -40.87
C CYS A 28 -22.14 -26.12 -39.53
N LEU A 29 -22.73 -27.29 -39.23
CA LEU A 29 -23.39 -27.58 -37.95
C LEU A 29 -22.39 -27.68 -36.80
N THR A 30 -21.19 -28.24 -37.02
CA THR A 30 -20.14 -28.29 -36.00
C THR A 30 -19.54 -26.90 -35.74
N VAL A 31 -19.37 -26.08 -36.78
CA VAL A 31 -18.94 -24.68 -36.65
C VAL A 31 -20.03 -23.86 -35.96
N LEU A 32 -21.30 -24.03 -36.35
CA LEU A 32 -22.45 -23.42 -35.67
C LEU A 32 -22.54 -23.87 -34.21
N MET A 33 -22.35 -25.15 -33.90
CA MET A 33 -22.33 -25.66 -32.53
C MET A 33 -21.16 -25.08 -31.73
N PHE A 34 -19.97 -24.92 -32.34
CA PHE A 34 -18.80 -24.32 -31.69
C PHE A 34 -19.02 -22.83 -31.39
N PHE A 35 -19.52 -22.03 -32.35
CA PHE A 35 -19.83 -20.62 -32.12
C PHE A 35 -21.03 -20.41 -31.17
N GLN A 36 -21.98 -21.34 -31.15
CA GLN A 36 -23.07 -21.35 -30.17
C GLN A 36 -22.60 -21.88 -28.81
N TRP A 37 -21.50 -22.64 -28.74
CA TRP A 37 -21.00 -23.22 -27.49
C TRP A 37 -20.55 -22.13 -26.52
N THR A 38 -19.77 -21.15 -27.00
CA THR A 38 -19.36 -19.99 -26.19
C THR A 38 -20.58 -19.24 -25.64
N ARG A 39 -21.61 -19.01 -26.48
CA ARG A 39 -22.88 -18.39 -26.05
C ARG A 39 -23.57 -19.20 -24.95
N ILE A 40 -23.65 -20.52 -25.11
CA ILE A 40 -24.24 -21.42 -24.11
C ILE A 40 -23.47 -21.35 -22.79
N GLN A 41 -22.13 -21.39 -22.83
CA GLN A 41 -21.30 -21.27 -21.63
C GLN A 41 -21.51 -19.92 -20.93
N LEU A 42 -21.51 -18.81 -21.67
CA LEU A 42 -21.79 -17.48 -21.11
C LEU A 42 -23.20 -17.38 -20.52
N ALA A 43 -24.20 -17.99 -21.17
CA ALA A 43 -25.57 -18.05 -20.66
C ALA A 43 -25.65 -18.85 -19.35
N PHE A 44 -24.94 -19.98 -19.23
CA PHE A 44 -24.84 -20.74 -17.98
C PHE A 44 -24.17 -19.94 -16.86
N LYS A 45 -23.25 -19.02 -17.19
CA LYS A 45 -22.66 -18.08 -16.23
C LYS A 45 -23.58 -16.89 -15.92
N GLY A 46 -24.75 -16.81 -16.54
CA GLY A 46 -25.78 -15.81 -16.28
C GLY A 46 -25.63 -14.51 -17.06
N TYR A 47 -24.83 -14.48 -18.14
CA TYR A 47 -24.73 -13.30 -19.01
C TYR A 47 -25.98 -13.14 -19.88
N SER A 48 -26.51 -11.91 -19.94
CA SER A 48 -27.63 -11.54 -20.81
C SER A 48 -27.26 -11.72 -22.29
N LEU A 49 -28.25 -11.76 -23.20
CA LEU A 49 -27.96 -11.82 -24.64
C LEU A 49 -27.16 -10.59 -25.12
N THR A 50 -27.41 -9.43 -24.52
CA THR A 50 -26.66 -8.19 -24.78
C THR A 50 -25.22 -8.33 -24.31
N GLU A 51 -25.02 -8.79 -23.07
CA GLU A 51 -23.67 -9.02 -22.50
C GLU A 51 -22.89 -10.06 -23.31
N GLN A 52 -23.54 -11.15 -23.75
CA GLN A 52 -22.93 -12.14 -24.63
C GLN A 52 -22.48 -11.51 -25.95
N ASN A 53 -23.29 -10.64 -26.56
CA ASN A 53 -22.91 -9.95 -27.79
C ASN A 53 -21.77 -8.96 -27.59
N MET A 54 -21.60 -8.40 -26.40
CA MET A 54 -20.45 -7.58 -26.04
C MET A 54 -19.19 -8.44 -25.95
N ILE A 55 -19.24 -9.54 -25.19
CA ILE A 55 -18.09 -10.44 -24.99
C ILE A 55 -17.63 -11.06 -26.32
N LEU A 56 -18.55 -11.44 -27.21
CA LEU A 56 -18.20 -12.09 -28.47
C LEU A 56 -17.58 -11.15 -29.53
N LYS A 57 -17.47 -9.84 -29.24
CA LYS A 57 -16.72 -8.90 -30.08
C LYS A 57 -15.24 -8.78 -29.67
N LEU A 58 -14.90 -9.31 -28.50
CA LEU A 58 -13.55 -9.32 -27.95
C LEU A 58 -12.70 -10.39 -28.65
N ASP A 59 -11.40 -10.40 -28.39
CA ASP A 59 -10.51 -11.41 -28.93
C ASP A 59 -10.66 -12.79 -28.21
N ASP A 60 -10.05 -13.83 -28.79
CA ASP A 60 -10.18 -15.20 -28.27
C ASP A 60 -9.59 -15.37 -26.85
N GLU A 61 -8.57 -14.60 -26.47
CA GLU A 61 -7.96 -14.65 -25.12
C GLU A 61 -8.88 -13.98 -24.10
N GLU A 62 -9.43 -12.82 -24.43
CA GLU A 62 -10.41 -12.09 -23.62
C GLU A 62 -11.68 -12.92 -23.41
N ILE A 63 -12.21 -13.53 -24.49
CA ILE A 63 -13.38 -14.43 -24.41
C ILE A 63 -13.08 -15.60 -23.46
N LYS A 64 -11.92 -16.25 -23.57
CA LYS A 64 -11.54 -17.34 -22.65
C LYS A 64 -11.47 -16.86 -21.20
N SER A 65 -10.95 -15.66 -20.96
CA SER A 65 -10.93 -15.09 -19.62
C SER A 65 -12.34 -14.93 -19.04
N PHE A 66 -13.32 -14.46 -19.83
CA PHE A 66 -14.73 -14.42 -19.42
C PHE A 66 -15.32 -15.80 -19.13
N LEU A 67 -14.89 -16.83 -19.86
CA LEU A 67 -15.32 -18.21 -19.63
C LEU A 67 -14.69 -18.83 -18.37
N ASN A 68 -13.48 -18.42 -18.01
CA ASN A 68 -12.73 -19.00 -16.90
C ASN A 68 -12.92 -18.28 -15.55
N ASN A 69 -13.23 -16.98 -15.55
CA ASN A 69 -13.33 -16.15 -14.34
C ASN A 69 -14.77 -15.89 -13.87
N ASP A 70 -14.98 -15.44 -12.64
CA ASP A 70 -16.33 -15.14 -12.13
C ASP A 70 -17.09 -14.12 -13.00
N LYS A 71 -18.42 -14.19 -12.98
CA LYS A 71 -19.28 -13.26 -13.73
C LYS A 71 -19.03 -11.82 -13.28
N ILE A 72 -18.77 -10.95 -14.25
CA ILE A 72 -18.81 -9.49 -14.05
C ILE A 72 -20.27 -9.03 -14.02
N ASN A 73 -20.68 -8.44 -12.91
CA ASN A 73 -22.00 -7.86 -12.77
C ASN A 73 -22.10 -6.53 -13.53
N SER A 74 -23.26 -6.28 -14.12
CA SER A 74 -23.58 -5.01 -14.81
C SER A 74 -22.62 -4.68 -15.95
N LEU A 75 -22.23 -5.67 -16.76
CA LEU A 75 -21.28 -5.51 -17.86
C LEU A 75 -21.78 -4.46 -18.88
N GLU A 76 -23.08 -4.47 -19.18
CA GLU A 76 -23.74 -3.52 -20.10
C GLU A 76 -23.49 -2.06 -19.71
N SER A 77 -23.34 -1.81 -18.42
CA SER A 77 -23.23 -0.45 -17.88
C SER A 77 -21.88 0.21 -18.19
N TRP A 78 -20.89 -0.54 -18.70
CA TRP A 78 -19.64 0.04 -19.21
C TRP A 78 -19.83 0.71 -20.58
N ASN A 79 -20.80 0.24 -21.37
CA ASN A 79 -21.13 0.84 -22.68
C ASN A 79 -22.02 2.09 -22.60
N GLU A 80 -22.34 2.56 -21.40
CA GLU A 80 -22.96 3.88 -21.19
C GLU A 80 -21.98 5.01 -21.54
N LEU A 81 -20.68 4.71 -21.59
CA LEU A 81 -19.59 5.64 -21.90
C LEU A 81 -18.76 5.07 -23.07
N GLU A 82 -18.20 5.95 -23.90
CA GLU A 82 -17.22 5.56 -24.93
C GLU A 82 -15.99 4.92 -24.28
N ASN A 83 -15.55 3.77 -24.78
CA ASN A 83 -14.47 2.96 -24.22
C ASN A 83 -13.90 1.99 -25.28
N GLU A 84 -12.73 1.43 -25.00
CA GLU A 84 -12.03 0.46 -25.87
C GLU A 84 -12.35 -1.03 -25.57
N ASN A 85 -13.39 -1.30 -24.76
CA ASN A 85 -13.92 -2.62 -24.42
C ASN A 85 -13.05 -3.49 -23.49
N HIS A 86 -12.14 -2.91 -22.71
CA HIS A 86 -11.36 -3.60 -21.66
C HIS A 86 -12.21 -3.91 -20.41
N TYR A 87 -13.34 -4.58 -20.60
CA TYR A 87 -14.39 -4.67 -19.57
C TYR A 87 -13.96 -5.41 -18.30
N GLN A 88 -13.05 -6.38 -18.42
CA GLN A 88 -12.58 -7.12 -17.25
C GLN A 88 -11.64 -6.29 -16.41
N GLU A 89 -10.76 -5.55 -17.07
CA GLU A 89 -9.82 -4.60 -16.51
C GLU A 89 -10.57 -3.44 -15.85
N TYR A 90 -11.60 -2.90 -16.51
CA TYR A 90 -12.47 -1.87 -15.91
C TYR A 90 -13.12 -2.38 -14.62
N ALA A 91 -13.74 -3.56 -14.67
CA ALA A 91 -14.41 -4.12 -13.50
C ALA A 91 -13.44 -4.43 -12.36
N TYR A 92 -12.27 -4.98 -12.68
CA TYR A 92 -11.23 -5.29 -11.72
C TYR A 92 -10.67 -4.02 -11.08
N TYR A 93 -10.32 -3.01 -11.88
CA TYR A 93 -9.76 -1.75 -11.41
C TYR A 93 -10.78 -0.96 -10.59
N GLN A 94 -12.05 -0.90 -11.02
CA GLN A 94 -13.14 -0.27 -10.26
C GLN A 94 -13.36 -0.93 -8.90
N LYS A 95 -13.19 -2.25 -8.79
CA LYS A 95 -13.30 -2.98 -7.52
C LYS A 95 -12.19 -2.59 -6.54
N LEU A 96 -10.98 -2.35 -7.04
CA LEU A 96 -9.82 -1.90 -6.26
C LEU A 96 -9.90 -0.41 -5.90
N HIS A 97 -10.53 0.39 -6.75
CA HIS A 97 -10.65 1.83 -6.62
C HIS A 97 -12.13 2.26 -6.62
N SER A 98 -12.90 1.77 -5.64
CA SER A 98 -14.35 1.96 -5.57
C SER A 98 -14.81 3.42 -5.51
N GLN A 99 -13.90 4.33 -5.16
CA GLN A 99 -14.12 5.78 -5.14
C GLN A 99 -14.07 6.44 -6.52
N LEU A 100 -13.47 5.79 -7.52
CA LEU A 100 -13.35 6.36 -8.87
C LEU A 100 -14.67 6.24 -9.62
N SER A 101 -14.96 7.22 -10.48
CA SER A 101 -16.08 7.10 -11.40
C SER A 101 -15.73 6.14 -12.54
N LYS A 102 -16.75 5.53 -13.18
CA LYS A 102 -16.53 4.70 -14.37
C LYS A 102 -15.74 5.44 -15.46
N LYS A 103 -16.00 6.74 -15.62
CA LYS A 103 -15.29 7.59 -16.57
C LYS A 103 -13.79 7.64 -16.29
N ASP A 104 -13.41 7.78 -15.01
CA ASP A 104 -12.01 7.84 -14.61
C ASP A 104 -11.33 6.46 -14.76
N VAL A 105 -12.07 5.38 -14.46
CA VAL A 105 -11.60 4.00 -14.68
C VAL A 105 -11.33 3.74 -16.16
N ILE A 106 -12.29 4.04 -17.05
CA ILE A 106 -12.13 3.90 -18.50
C ILE A 106 -10.96 4.74 -18.98
N ALA A 107 -10.90 6.02 -18.59
CA ALA A 107 -9.82 6.92 -19.00
C ALA A 107 -8.44 6.39 -18.59
N TYR A 108 -8.31 5.83 -17.38
CA TYR A 108 -7.06 5.23 -16.92
C TYR A 108 -6.70 3.99 -17.74
N ILE A 109 -7.60 3.01 -17.82
CA ILE A 109 -7.32 1.70 -18.43
C ILE A 109 -7.08 1.86 -19.94
N ASP A 110 -7.91 2.61 -20.64
CA ASP A 110 -7.76 2.82 -22.10
C ASP A 110 -6.44 3.53 -22.39
N THR A 111 -6.10 4.57 -21.61
CA THR A 111 -4.82 5.26 -21.78
C THR A 111 -3.64 4.32 -21.52
N PHE A 112 -3.73 3.44 -20.53
CA PHE A 112 -2.69 2.47 -20.23
C PHE A 112 -2.47 1.50 -21.40
N TYR A 113 -3.54 0.87 -21.89
CA TYR A 113 -3.45 -0.11 -22.97
C TYR A 113 -2.99 0.54 -24.27
N GLN A 114 -3.53 1.73 -24.59
CA GLN A 114 -3.17 2.45 -25.80
C GLN A 114 -1.71 2.93 -25.82
N LYS A 115 -1.17 3.38 -24.68
CA LYS A 115 0.14 4.07 -24.66
C LYS A 115 1.29 3.24 -24.13
N TYR A 116 1.04 2.33 -23.20
CA TYR A 116 2.11 1.73 -22.39
C TYR A 116 2.14 0.21 -22.48
N TYR A 117 1.00 -0.47 -22.66
CA TYR A 117 0.92 -1.93 -22.59
C TYR A 117 1.90 -2.63 -23.53
N ASP A 118 1.84 -2.37 -24.84
CA ASP A 118 2.72 -3.04 -25.82
C ASP A 118 4.21 -2.84 -25.49
N LYS A 119 4.58 -1.61 -25.11
CA LYS A 119 5.97 -1.31 -24.74
C LYS A 119 6.39 -2.05 -23.48
N LEU A 120 5.51 -2.18 -22.50
CA LEU A 120 5.77 -2.95 -21.28
C LEU A 120 5.88 -4.45 -21.56
N LYS A 121 5.10 -4.99 -22.51
CA LYS A 121 5.25 -6.38 -22.99
C LYS A 121 6.62 -6.59 -23.64
N GLU A 122 7.08 -5.66 -24.48
CA GLU A 122 8.46 -5.69 -25.04
C GLU A 122 9.53 -5.65 -23.94
N LEU A 123 9.25 -4.95 -22.84
CA LEU A 123 10.13 -4.86 -21.66
C LEU A 123 9.98 -6.06 -20.70
N ASN A 124 9.31 -7.14 -21.14
CA ASN A 124 9.10 -8.40 -20.41
C ASN A 124 8.21 -8.32 -19.16
N TYR A 125 7.32 -7.34 -19.07
CA TYR A 125 6.29 -7.32 -18.03
C TYR A 125 5.15 -8.27 -18.43
N SER A 126 4.83 -9.25 -17.59
CA SER A 126 3.68 -10.14 -17.80
C SER A 126 2.38 -9.44 -17.43
N ASP A 127 1.24 -9.96 -17.89
CA ASP A 127 -0.07 -9.36 -17.58
C ASP A 127 -0.36 -9.42 -16.08
N ASP A 128 0.03 -10.50 -15.39
CA ASP A 128 -0.08 -10.60 -13.93
C ASP A 128 0.72 -9.48 -13.23
N VAL A 129 1.97 -9.26 -13.64
CA VAL A 129 2.81 -8.18 -13.06
C VAL A 129 2.17 -6.81 -13.30
N LEU A 130 1.66 -6.55 -14.50
CA LEU A 130 1.00 -5.28 -14.83
C LEU A 130 -0.27 -5.08 -13.99
N CYS A 131 -1.08 -6.12 -13.83
CA CYS A 131 -2.26 -6.12 -12.95
C CYS A 131 -1.88 -5.85 -11.49
N GLN A 132 -0.79 -6.43 -10.97
CA GLN A 132 -0.31 -6.14 -9.62
C GLN A 132 0.15 -4.68 -9.49
N MET A 133 0.89 -4.17 -10.48
CA MET A 133 1.37 -2.78 -10.49
C MET A 133 0.21 -1.78 -10.51
N MET A 134 -0.83 -2.02 -11.32
CA MET A 134 -2.01 -1.16 -11.43
C MET A 134 -2.73 -0.92 -10.09
N LYS A 135 -2.58 -1.82 -9.11
CA LYS A 135 -3.16 -1.62 -7.76
C LYS A 135 -2.65 -0.35 -7.08
N LYS A 136 -1.45 0.14 -7.46
CA LYS A 136 -0.75 1.24 -6.79
C LYS A 136 -0.16 2.27 -7.77
N ALA A 137 0.14 1.88 -9.01
CA ALA A 137 0.82 2.72 -9.99
C ALA A 137 -0.11 3.73 -10.66
N GLN A 138 0.41 4.92 -10.94
CA GLN A 138 -0.25 5.92 -11.78
C GLN A 138 0.21 5.77 -13.25
N LEU A 139 -0.53 6.39 -14.19
CA LEU A 139 -0.14 6.40 -15.60
C LEU A 139 1.26 7.00 -15.83
N SER A 140 1.65 7.99 -15.03
CA SER A 140 2.98 8.61 -15.06
C SER A 140 4.10 7.64 -14.66
N ASP A 141 3.81 6.63 -13.84
CA ASP A 141 4.78 5.60 -13.46
C ASP A 141 5.08 4.68 -14.65
N PHE A 142 4.05 4.26 -15.37
CA PHE A 142 4.20 3.48 -16.60
C PHE A 142 4.87 4.29 -17.72
N GLU A 143 4.54 5.57 -17.86
CA GLU A 143 5.23 6.49 -18.77
C GLU A 143 6.73 6.54 -18.44
N TYR A 144 7.08 6.66 -17.16
CA TYR A 144 8.48 6.70 -16.74
C TYR A 144 9.21 5.39 -17.08
N ILE A 145 8.65 4.24 -16.72
CA ILE A 145 9.25 2.92 -16.99
C ILE A 145 9.49 2.72 -18.49
N THR A 146 8.50 3.04 -19.32
CA THR A 146 8.59 2.89 -20.78
C THR A 146 9.60 3.87 -21.38
N LYS A 147 9.60 5.13 -20.95
CA LYS A 147 10.55 6.17 -21.41
C LYS A 147 12.00 5.84 -21.04
N GLN A 148 12.22 5.30 -19.84
CA GLN A 148 13.55 4.88 -19.39
C GLN A 148 13.98 3.51 -19.93
N ASN A 149 13.11 2.80 -20.68
CA ASN A 149 13.33 1.45 -21.19
C ASN A 149 13.77 0.46 -20.09
N LEU A 150 13.13 0.51 -18.92
CA LEU A 150 13.48 -0.37 -17.81
C LEU A 150 12.91 -1.76 -18.04
N ASN A 151 13.77 -2.77 -18.17
CA ASN A 151 13.32 -4.15 -18.35
C ASN A 151 12.84 -4.75 -17.02
N TYR A 152 11.81 -5.61 -17.06
CA TYR A 152 11.29 -6.30 -15.87
C TYR A 152 12.37 -7.05 -15.09
N GLN A 153 13.37 -7.65 -15.76
CA GLN A 153 14.45 -8.35 -15.07
C GLN A 153 15.28 -7.43 -14.16
N GLN A 154 15.36 -6.14 -14.49
CA GLN A 154 16.07 -5.14 -13.70
C GLN A 154 15.20 -4.58 -12.57
N THR A 155 13.89 -4.51 -12.77
CA THR A 155 12.97 -3.85 -11.83
C THR A 155 12.34 -4.81 -10.82
N LYS A 156 12.22 -6.10 -11.14
CA LYS A 156 11.46 -7.09 -10.36
C LYS A 156 11.79 -7.14 -8.87
N SER A 157 13.06 -6.94 -8.50
CA SER A 157 13.49 -7.00 -7.09
C SER A 157 13.03 -5.80 -6.26
N TYR A 158 12.57 -4.73 -6.91
CA TYR A 158 12.11 -3.51 -6.24
C TYR A 158 10.58 -3.41 -6.16
N LEU A 159 9.85 -4.02 -7.11
CA LEU A 159 8.40 -3.82 -7.26
C LEU A 159 7.58 -4.29 -6.04
N ASP A 160 8.09 -5.30 -5.32
CA ASP A 160 7.44 -5.85 -4.13
C ASP A 160 7.84 -5.12 -2.83
N ILE A 161 8.75 -4.15 -2.89
CA ILE A 161 9.21 -3.42 -1.72
C ILE A 161 8.20 -2.34 -1.36
N THR A 162 7.71 -2.37 -0.12
CA THR A 162 6.82 -1.33 0.39
C THR A 162 7.51 0.05 0.36
N GLY A 163 6.82 1.03 -0.24
CA GLY A 163 7.38 2.36 -0.48
C GLY A 163 8.21 2.48 -1.77
N VAL A 164 8.16 1.50 -2.67
CA VAL A 164 8.78 1.69 -4.00
C VAL A 164 8.18 2.89 -4.72
N ILE A 165 9.03 3.79 -5.21
CA ILE A 165 8.64 4.89 -6.10
C ILE A 165 9.08 4.53 -7.51
N TYR A 166 8.12 4.23 -8.39
CA TYR A 166 8.42 3.78 -9.77
C TYR A 166 9.28 4.77 -10.55
N THR A 167 9.07 6.07 -10.32
CA THR A 167 9.84 7.17 -10.92
C THR A 167 11.29 7.29 -10.41
N ASP A 168 11.68 6.51 -9.40
CA ASP A 168 13.04 6.43 -8.89
C ASP A 168 13.73 5.09 -9.25
N LEU A 169 13.03 4.17 -9.94
CA LEU A 169 13.55 2.83 -10.29
C LEU A 169 14.91 2.86 -11.01
N LYS A 170 15.10 3.81 -11.94
CA LYS A 170 16.38 3.95 -12.64
C LYS A 170 17.51 4.28 -11.67
N ALA A 171 17.26 5.19 -10.72
CA ALA A 171 18.23 5.55 -9.70
C ALA A 171 18.53 4.36 -8.76
N TYR A 172 17.52 3.54 -8.43
CA TYR A 172 17.73 2.33 -7.65
C TYR A 172 18.67 1.35 -8.37
N ILE A 173 18.40 1.09 -9.65
CA ILE A 173 19.21 0.19 -10.49
C ILE A 173 20.64 0.73 -10.61
N ASP A 174 20.79 2.03 -10.90
CA ASP A 174 22.10 2.67 -11.08
C ASP A 174 22.94 2.70 -9.81
N SER A 175 22.30 2.69 -8.64
CA SER A 175 23.00 2.72 -7.35
C SER A 175 23.77 1.45 -7.03
N GLN A 176 23.41 0.32 -7.65
CA GLN A 176 23.97 -1.02 -7.39
C GLN A 176 23.86 -1.47 -5.92
N LYS A 177 23.04 -0.79 -5.11
CA LYS A 177 22.74 -1.18 -3.72
C LYS A 177 21.80 -2.37 -3.68
N GLN A 178 21.71 -3.01 -2.51
CA GLN A 178 20.68 -4.01 -2.27
C GLN A 178 19.29 -3.36 -2.44
N PRO A 179 18.28 -4.10 -2.95
CA PRO A 179 17.00 -3.50 -3.35
C PRO A 179 16.34 -2.64 -2.28
N LEU A 180 16.27 -3.13 -1.03
CA LEU A 180 15.70 -2.39 0.09
C LEU A 180 16.49 -1.12 0.42
N GLU A 181 17.81 -1.24 0.52
CA GLU A 181 18.70 -0.11 0.79
C GLU A 181 18.58 0.97 -0.30
N ALA A 182 18.48 0.57 -1.57
CA ALA A 182 18.29 1.48 -2.69
C ALA A 182 16.98 2.27 -2.54
N VAL A 183 15.85 1.57 -2.31
CA VAL A 183 14.53 2.20 -2.13
C VAL A 183 14.56 3.21 -0.98
N LEU A 184 15.06 2.81 0.19
CA LEU A 184 15.05 3.66 1.38
C LEU A 184 16.03 4.83 1.24
N SER A 185 17.27 4.58 0.81
CA SER A 185 18.30 5.64 0.78
C SER A 185 18.13 6.64 -0.36
N ILE A 186 17.42 6.29 -1.45
CA ILE A 186 17.19 7.20 -2.59
C ILE A 186 15.88 7.96 -2.42
N SER A 187 14.80 7.26 -2.06
CA SER A 187 13.46 7.86 -1.98
C SER A 187 13.21 8.56 -0.66
N TYR A 188 13.77 8.00 0.41
CA TYR A 188 13.53 8.39 1.79
C TYR A 188 14.84 8.62 2.58
N PRO A 189 15.82 9.37 2.02
CA PRO A 189 17.12 9.55 2.66
C PRO A 189 17.00 10.16 4.07
N PHE A 190 15.96 10.95 4.31
CA PHE A 190 15.66 11.61 5.59
C PHE A 190 15.21 10.67 6.71
N ILE A 191 14.99 9.37 6.45
CA ILE A 191 14.84 8.38 7.53
C ILE A 191 16.03 8.51 8.47
N ASN A 192 17.25 8.66 7.93
CA ASN A 192 18.37 9.19 8.70
C ASN A 192 18.31 10.72 8.72
N SER A 193 18.02 11.29 9.88
CA SER A 193 17.81 12.75 10.04
C SER A 193 19.06 13.61 9.79
N GLN A 194 20.22 13.01 9.53
CA GLN A 194 21.38 13.74 9.01
C GLN A 194 21.16 14.22 7.56
N ASN A 195 20.24 13.59 6.82
CA ASN A 195 19.88 14.01 5.48
C ASN A 195 18.70 14.99 5.50
N LYS A 196 18.72 15.95 4.56
CA LYS A 196 17.65 16.94 4.44
C LYS A 196 16.35 16.30 3.94
N VAL A 197 15.24 16.78 4.50
CA VAL A 197 13.89 16.50 3.99
C VAL A 197 13.65 17.38 2.77
N ASN A 198 13.70 16.77 1.58
CA ASN A 198 13.45 17.46 0.30
C ASN A 198 12.01 17.30 -0.19
N ARG A 199 11.30 16.31 0.35
CA ARG A 199 9.91 15.99 0.01
C ARG A 199 9.20 15.49 1.26
N THR A 200 7.94 15.87 1.39
CA THR A 200 7.02 15.31 2.38
C THR A 200 6.16 14.24 1.71
N TYR A 201 5.91 13.17 2.43
CA TYR A 201 5.17 12.02 1.97
C TYR A 201 3.99 11.78 2.89
N GLN A 202 2.82 11.56 2.30
CA GLN A 202 1.63 11.22 3.08
C GLN A 202 1.51 9.70 3.20
N ILE A 203 1.34 9.22 4.42
CA ILE A 203 1.05 7.83 4.75
C ILE A 203 -0.47 7.69 4.81
N ILE A 204 -1.03 6.93 3.87
CA ILE A 204 -2.48 6.76 3.71
C ILE A 204 -3.05 5.76 4.72
N ASN A 205 -2.31 4.68 5.00
CA ASN A 205 -2.71 3.61 5.93
C ASN A 205 -1.66 3.46 7.06
N PRO A 206 -1.78 4.23 8.15
CA PRO A 206 -0.76 4.24 9.19
C PRO A 206 -0.96 3.19 10.30
N ASP A 207 -1.87 2.21 10.13
CA ASP A 207 -2.29 1.28 11.20
C ASP A 207 -1.22 0.27 11.62
N SER A 208 -0.17 0.07 10.81
CA SER A 208 0.95 -0.79 11.17
C SER A 208 1.65 -0.28 12.44
N LEU A 209 1.97 -1.19 13.37
CA LEU A 209 2.74 -0.86 14.57
C LEU A 209 4.15 -0.32 14.24
N ALA A 210 4.69 -0.71 13.07
CA ALA A 210 5.98 -0.27 12.56
C ALA A 210 5.92 1.05 11.77
N THR A 211 4.75 1.68 11.63
CA THR A 211 4.60 2.96 10.92
C THR A 211 5.53 4.01 11.52
N ILE A 212 6.44 4.54 10.71
CA ILE A 212 7.34 5.63 11.10
C ILE A 212 6.77 6.96 10.62
N ILE A 213 6.48 7.87 11.55
CA ILE A 213 6.11 9.25 11.25
C ILE A 213 7.13 10.19 11.90
N LYS A 214 7.57 11.18 11.13
CA LYS A 214 8.61 12.16 11.48
C LYS A 214 8.65 13.23 10.40
N LYS A 215 9.52 14.24 10.52
CA LYS A 215 9.71 15.23 9.43
C LYS A 215 9.99 14.52 8.10
N GLY A 216 9.10 14.73 7.12
CA GLY A 216 9.12 14.05 5.81
C GLY A 216 8.08 12.93 5.66
N PHE A 217 7.53 12.40 6.75
CA PHE A 217 6.41 11.45 6.76
C PHE A 217 5.24 11.98 7.59
N GLN A 218 4.10 12.22 6.94
CA GLN A 218 2.90 12.77 7.54
C GLN A 218 1.70 11.84 7.37
N ILE A 219 0.80 11.82 8.34
CA ILE A 219 -0.53 11.20 8.21
C ILE A 219 -1.60 12.27 7.98
N ALA A 220 -2.77 11.84 7.50
CA ALA A 220 -3.89 12.72 7.22
C ALA A 220 -4.36 13.48 8.48
N SER A 221 -4.88 14.70 8.28
CA SER A 221 -5.35 15.54 9.38
C SER A 221 -6.58 15.01 10.10
N ASP A 222 -7.37 14.19 9.41
CA ASP A 222 -8.57 13.53 9.91
C ASP A 222 -8.33 12.10 10.40
N TYR A 223 -7.09 11.61 10.36
CA TYR A 223 -6.78 10.29 10.89
C TYR A 223 -6.97 10.23 12.41
N ILE A 224 -7.82 9.30 12.83
CA ILE A 224 -8.09 8.94 14.22
C ILE A 224 -8.10 7.40 14.29
N PRO A 225 -7.28 6.75 15.12
CA PRO A 225 -7.35 5.30 15.30
C PRO A 225 -8.75 4.89 15.79
N ASN A 226 -9.29 3.79 15.23
CA ASN A 226 -10.65 3.33 15.53
C ASN A 226 -10.76 2.53 16.85
N ASP A 227 -9.63 2.26 17.50
CA ASP A 227 -9.49 1.37 18.66
C ASP A 227 -8.93 2.09 19.90
N LEU A 228 -9.11 3.41 19.99
CA LEU A 228 -8.65 4.22 21.13
C LEU A 228 -9.42 3.89 22.41
N VAL A 229 -8.68 3.61 23.50
CA VAL A 229 -9.20 3.34 24.84
C VAL A 229 -8.36 4.08 25.90
N THR A 230 -8.94 4.31 27.07
CA THR A 230 -8.24 4.89 28.22
C THR A 230 -7.59 3.76 29.04
N PRO A 231 -6.25 3.72 29.19
CA PRO A 231 -5.57 2.75 30.03
C PRO A 231 -5.92 2.95 31.51
N ASN A 232 -6.01 1.85 32.25
CA ASN A 232 -6.15 1.83 33.70
C ASN A 232 -4.80 2.04 34.40
N ILE A 233 -4.28 3.26 34.31
CA ILE A 233 -3.03 3.73 34.91
C ILE A 233 -3.23 5.13 35.50
N ILE A 234 -2.31 5.56 36.37
CA ILE A 234 -2.33 6.91 36.95
C ILE A 234 -2.09 7.94 35.84
N PHE A 235 -2.75 9.10 35.92
CA PHE A 235 -2.55 10.23 35.03
C PHE A 235 -2.08 11.44 35.82
N SER A 236 -1.18 12.26 35.24
CA SER A 236 -0.89 13.57 35.81
C SER A 236 -2.15 14.46 35.78
N GLN A 237 -2.22 15.42 36.70
CA GLN A 237 -3.40 16.27 36.86
C GLN A 237 -3.73 17.08 35.59
N ASP A 238 -2.71 17.45 34.82
CA ASP A 238 -2.81 18.20 33.57
C ASP A 238 -2.88 17.32 32.31
N CYS A 239 -2.98 15.99 32.46
CA CYS A 239 -3.15 15.10 31.32
C CYS A 239 -4.58 15.19 30.76
N THR A 240 -4.72 15.90 29.64
CA THR A 240 -5.97 16.05 28.87
C THR A 240 -6.15 14.93 27.83
N ASN A 241 -5.06 14.29 27.44
CA ASN A 241 -4.95 13.39 26.30
C ASN A 241 -4.66 11.97 26.80
N ARG A 242 -5.71 11.19 27.08
CA ARG A 242 -5.60 9.97 27.89
C ARG A 242 -5.73 8.66 27.14
N GLN A 243 -5.96 8.69 25.83
CA GLN A 243 -6.26 7.47 25.09
C GLN A 243 -5.03 6.90 24.40
N LEU A 244 -4.95 5.58 24.27
CA LEU A 244 -4.00 4.86 23.44
C LEU A 244 -4.77 3.87 22.57
N ARG A 245 -4.16 3.40 21.49
CA ARG A 245 -4.70 2.21 20.80
C ARG A 245 -4.78 1.06 21.79
N LYS A 246 -5.82 0.24 21.67
CA LYS A 246 -6.13 -0.83 22.63
C LYS A 246 -4.94 -1.73 22.97
N GLU A 247 -4.21 -2.21 21.96
CA GLU A 247 -3.06 -3.10 22.17
C GLU A 247 -1.92 -2.40 22.96
N ALA A 248 -1.66 -1.13 22.66
CA ALA A 248 -0.69 -0.32 23.40
C ALA A 248 -1.15 -0.08 24.85
N SER A 249 -2.44 0.25 25.04
CA SER A 249 -3.05 0.43 26.36
C SER A 249 -2.88 -0.80 27.26
N GLU A 250 -3.26 -1.98 26.77
CA GLU A 250 -3.16 -3.24 27.50
C GLU A 250 -1.70 -3.59 27.83
N ALA A 251 -0.78 -3.33 26.91
CA ALA A 251 0.65 -3.54 27.14
C ALA A 251 1.22 -2.58 28.21
N LEU A 252 0.79 -1.32 28.22
CA LEU A 252 1.22 -0.33 29.20
C LEU A 252 0.68 -0.65 30.60
N GLU A 253 -0.56 -1.10 30.70
CA GLU A 253 -1.15 -1.56 31.98
C GLU A 253 -0.34 -2.73 32.57
N LEU A 254 0.03 -3.72 31.75
CA LEU A 254 0.88 -4.83 32.19
C LEU A 254 2.26 -4.34 32.64
N MET A 255 2.88 -3.42 31.90
CA MET A 255 4.17 -2.83 32.27
C MET A 255 4.08 -2.10 33.62
N ALA A 256 3.03 -1.30 33.83
CA ALA A 256 2.81 -0.56 35.07
C ALA A 256 2.50 -1.48 36.25
N GLN A 257 1.73 -2.55 36.04
CA GLN A 257 1.46 -3.57 37.05
C GLN A 257 2.77 -4.24 37.51
N ASP A 258 3.65 -4.60 36.59
CA ASP A 258 4.92 -5.24 36.94
C ASP A 258 5.89 -4.26 37.63
N ALA A 259 5.93 -2.99 37.22
CA ALA A 259 6.67 -1.94 37.93
C ALA A 259 6.16 -1.76 39.37
N SER A 260 4.83 -1.78 39.57
CA SER A 260 4.23 -1.57 40.89
C SER A 260 4.60 -2.64 41.92
N LYS A 261 4.91 -3.87 41.47
CA LYS A 261 5.40 -4.97 42.33
C LYS A 261 6.77 -4.66 42.95
N GLU A 262 7.53 -3.76 42.32
CA GLU A 262 8.80 -3.22 42.82
C GLU A 262 8.62 -1.86 43.50
N ASN A 263 7.39 -1.47 43.84
CA ASN A 263 7.01 -0.17 44.41
C ASN A 263 7.37 1.03 43.50
N LEU A 264 7.36 0.80 42.18
CA LEU A 264 7.59 1.81 41.14
C LEU A 264 6.27 2.13 40.45
N HIS A 265 5.76 3.35 40.62
CA HIS A 265 4.41 3.72 40.18
C HIS A 265 4.45 4.63 38.95
N LEU A 266 4.21 4.04 37.78
CA LEU A 266 4.16 4.75 36.50
C LEU A 266 2.87 5.55 36.36
N ALA A 267 2.97 6.70 35.68
CA ALA A 267 1.84 7.54 35.33
C ALA A 267 1.98 8.07 33.89
N ILE A 268 0.87 8.47 33.28
CA ILE A 268 0.84 9.09 31.95
C ILE A 268 0.78 10.62 32.08
N LYS A 269 1.63 11.30 31.30
CA LYS A 269 1.60 12.76 31.11
C LYS A 269 0.82 13.14 29.85
N SER A 270 1.01 12.41 28.75
CA SER A 270 0.31 12.64 27.48
C SER A 270 0.24 11.34 26.67
N ALA A 271 -0.85 11.10 25.96
CA ALA A 271 -1.03 9.94 25.08
C ALA A 271 -1.55 10.41 23.72
N TYR A 272 -2.62 9.84 23.18
CA TYR A 272 -3.16 10.21 21.88
C TYR A 272 -3.43 11.71 21.77
N ARG A 273 -2.90 12.31 20.70
CA ARG A 273 -3.08 13.72 20.36
C ARG A 273 -3.58 13.83 18.93
N SER A 274 -4.74 14.45 18.76
CA SER A 274 -5.30 14.71 17.44
C SER A 274 -4.40 15.65 16.64
N TYR A 275 -4.60 15.66 15.32
CA TYR A 275 -3.91 16.60 14.44
C TYR A 275 -4.11 18.06 14.86
N GLN A 276 -5.34 18.44 15.24
CA GLN A 276 -5.67 19.81 15.60
C GLN A 276 -4.96 20.25 16.88
N GLU A 277 -4.94 19.39 17.91
CA GLU A 277 -4.19 19.69 19.13
C GLU A 277 -2.68 19.79 18.86
N GLN A 278 -2.13 18.92 17.99
CA GLN A 278 -0.73 19.03 17.58
C GLN A 278 -0.47 20.33 16.82
N LYS A 279 -1.43 20.80 16.01
CA LYS A 279 -1.35 22.08 15.30
C LYS A 279 -1.32 23.26 16.28
N ASP A 280 -2.18 23.25 17.28
CA ASP A 280 -2.24 24.35 18.26
C ASP A 280 -0.91 24.44 19.04
N ILE A 281 -0.34 23.31 19.46
CA ILE A 281 0.98 23.25 20.11
C ILE A 281 2.09 23.73 19.15
N TYR A 282 2.06 23.28 17.90
CA TYR A 282 3.02 23.70 16.89
C TYR A 282 2.99 25.23 16.70
N ASP A 283 1.81 25.80 16.50
CA ASP A 283 1.63 27.24 16.32
C ASP A 283 2.12 28.02 17.57
N GLU A 284 1.84 27.54 18.78
CA GLU A 284 2.33 28.15 20.03
C GLU A 284 3.86 28.17 20.10
N TYR A 285 4.52 27.05 19.78
CA TYR A 285 5.98 26.97 19.81
C TYR A 285 6.63 27.92 18.79
N HIS A 286 6.05 28.05 17.59
CA HIS A 286 6.54 28.98 16.56
C HIS A 286 6.25 30.46 16.88
N GLN A 287 5.31 30.75 17.78
CA GLN A 287 5.15 32.11 18.32
C GLN A 287 6.16 32.41 19.43
N LYS A 288 6.55 31.40 20.21
CA LYS A 288 7.40 31.56 21.40
C LYS A 288 8.90 31.49 21.11
N TYR A 289 9.30 30.66 20.15
CA TYR A 289 10.70 30.41 19.81
C TYR A 289 10.99 30.75 18.36
N ASP A 290 12.27 30.91 18.01
CA ASP A 290 12.67 31.02 16.61
C ASP A 290 12.40 29.71 15.85
N GLN A 291 12.33 29.79 14.52
CA GLN A 291 12.01 28.65 13.66
C GLN A 291 12.89 27.42 13.92
N VAL A 292 14.21 27.61 14.14
CA VAL A 292 15.15 26.49 14.31
C VAL A 292 14.90 25.80 15.64
N THR A 293 14.73 26.59 16.71
CA THR A 293 14.42 26.06 18.03
C THR A 293 13.06 25.36 18.06
N ALA A 294 12.01 25.99 17.52
CA ALA A 294 10.67 25.41 17.45
C ALA A 294 10.66 24.08 16.68
N ASP A 295 11.24 24.05 15.47
CA ASP A 295 11.33 22.85 14.62
C ASP A 295 12.08 21.67 15.30
N SER A 296 12.91 21.95 16.32
CA SER A 296 13.65 20.93 17.06
C SER A 296 12.91 20.38 18.29
N LEU A 297 11.88 21.11 18.77
CA LEU A 297 11.16 20.80 20.00
C LEU A 297 9.73 20.31 19.77
N VAL A 298 9.15 20.57 18.60
CA VAL A 298 7.77 20.22 18.29
C VAL A 298 7.65 19.53 16.94
N ALA A 299 6.89 18.44 16.92
CA ALA A 299 6.59 17.74 15.67
C ALA A 299 5.61 18.58 14.81
N ILE A 300 5.86 18.58 13.50
CA ILE A 300 4.91 19.12 12.52
C ILE A 300 3.58 18.36 12.64
N PRO A 301 2.42 19.02 12.55
CA PRO A 301 1.12 18.33 12.50
C PRO A 301 1.11 17.22 11.45
N GLY A 302 0.58 16.04 11.79
CA GLY A 302 0.67 14.83 10.96
C GLY A 302 1.99 14.06 11.10
N SER A 303 3.03 14.61 11.72
CA SER A 303 4.33 13.93 11.96
C SER A 303 4.57 13.51 13.41
N SER A 304 3.56 13.64 14.29
CA SER A 304 3.64 13.35 15.73
C SER A 304 3.15 11.94 16.05
N GLU A 305 3.99 11.09 16.66
CA GLU A 305 3.65 9.70 17.01
C GLU A 305 2.46 9.58 17.98
N HIS A 306 2.12 10.66 18.69
CA HIS A 306 0.90 10.74 19.49
C HIS A 306 -0.36 10.61 18.63
N GLN A 307 -0.37 11.08 17.38
CA GLN A 307 -1.54 10.96 16.50
C GLN A 307 -1.80 9.51 16.07
N LEU A 308 -0.80 8.62 16.14
CA LEU A 308 -0.99 7.19 15.93
C LEU A 308 -1.69 6.50 17.11
N GLY A 309 -1.80 7.16 18.27
CA GLY A 309 -2.21 6.52 19.52
C GLY A 309 -1.23 5.45 20.01
N LEU A 310 0.01 5.46 19.49
CA LEU A 310 1.10 4.54 19.83
C LEU A 310 2.22 5.21 20.62
N GLY A 311 2.31 6.54 20.61
CA GLY A 311 3.21 7.32 21.44
C GLY A 311 2.61 7.67 22.80
N VAL A 312 3.40 7.55 23.86
CA VAL A 312 3.02 7.91 25.23
C VAL A 312 4.18 8.65 25.93
N ASP A 313 3.85 9.77 26.56
CA ASP A 313 4.74 10.47 27.48
C ASP A 313 4.47 9.96 28.89
N LEU A 314 5.47 9.29 29.48
CA LEU A 314 5.42 8.77 30.83
C LEU A 314 5.96 9.76 31.86
N THR A 315 5.41 9.67 33.05
CA THR A 315 5.93 10.26 34.28
C THR A 315 5.79 9.22 35.41
N SER A 316 6.00 9.61 36.65
CA SER A 316 5.80 8.74 37.81
C SER A 316 5.01 9.46 38.91
N GLN A 317 4.45 8.66 39.83
CA GLN A 317 3.83 9.19 41.04
C GLN A 317 4.82 10.03 41.84
N SER A 318 6.09 9.61 41.92
CA SER A 318 7.16 10.35 42.60
C SER A 318 7.44 11.73 41.97
N VAL A 319 7.23 11.92 40.67
CA VAL A 319 7.27 13.25 40.04
C VAL A 319 6.00 14.05 40.35
N ILE A 320 4.83 13.41 40.34
CA ILE A 320 3.55 14.05 40.68
C ILE A 320 3.57 14.58 42.13
N ASP A 321 4.14 13.81 43.05
CA ASP A 321 4.26 14.16 44.48
C ASP A 321 5.40 15.14 44.77
N GLY A 322 6.20 15.48 43.75
CA GLY A 322 7.30 16.44 43.85
C GLY A 322 8.57 15.89 44.49
N GLU A 323 8.69 14.57 44.67
CA GLU A 323 9.93 13.92 45.14
C GLU A 323 11.05 14.03 44.10
N TRP A 324 10.68 13.96 42.82
CA TRP A 324 11.59 14.16 41.68
C TRP A 324 11.08 15.26 40.76
N ARG A 325 12.00 16.01 40.16
CA ARG A 325 11.66 17.09 39.23
C ARG A 325 11.41 16.60 37.80
N PHE A 326 12.15 15.60 37.36
CA PHE A 326 12.13 15.11 35.99
C PHE A 326 12.02 13.59 35.99
N PHE A 327 11.14 13.06 35.13
CA PHE A 327 10.95 11.61 35.00
C PHE A 327 12.26 10.88 34.65
N GLY A 328 13.10 11.46 33.78
CA GLY A 328 14.37 10.86 33.38
C GLY A 328 15.39 10.61 34.52
N ASP A 329 15.18 11.20 35.69
CA ASP A 329 16.06 11.03 36.84
C ASP A 329 15.56 9.95 37.82
N THR A 330 14.33 9.46 37.65
CA THR A 330 13.63 8.61 38.63
C THR A 330 14.07 7.15 38.57
N PRO A 331 13.90 6.38 39.67
CA PRO A 331 13.99 4.92 39.64
C PRO A 331 13.03 4.27 38.63
N GLU A 332 11.81 4.81 38.49
CA GLU A 332 10.79 4.36 37.55
C GLU A 332 11.28 4.42 36.10
N TYR A 333 11.88 5.54 35.68
CA TYR A 333 12.45 5.65 34.33
C TYR A 333 13.54 4.61 34.08
N LYS A 334 14.45 4.41 35.03
CA LYS A 334 15.52 3.40 34.91
C LYS A 334 14.94 1.99 34.71
N TRP A 335 13.89 1.66 35.47
CA TRP A 335 13.20 0.39 35.33
C TRP A 335 12.52 0.25 33.97
N VAL A 336 11.84 1.31 33.50
CA VAL A 336 11.16 1.31 32.19
C VAL A 336 12.18 1.14 31.06
N VAL A 337 13.29 1.88 31.04
CA VAL A 337 14.34 1.73 30.01
C VAL A 337 14.86 0.29 29.94
N ALA A 338 15.01 -0.39 31.08
CA ALA A 338 15.48 -1.77 31.14
C ALA A 338 14.42 -2.81 30.72
N ASN A 339 13.11 -2.50 30.82
CA ASN A 339 12.04 -3.49 30.70
C ASN A 339 11.01 -3.22 29.59
N ALA A 340 10.90 -1.99 29.08
CA ALA A 340 9.84 -1.57 28.14
C ALA A 340 9.70 -2.49 26.92
N HIS A 341 10.82 -2.97 26.38
CA HIS A 341 10.87 -3.85 25.21
C HIS A 341 10.10 -5.16 25.42
N ARG A 342 10.02 -5.66 26.66
CA ARG A 342 9.30 -6.89 27.04
C ARG A 342 7.79 -6.74 26.86
N TYR A 343 7.30 -5.51 26.90
CA TYR A 343 5.90 -5.16 26.73
C TYR A 343 5.59 -4.63 25.33
N GLY A 344 6.61 -4.38 24.50
CA GLY A 344 6.43 -3.85 23.14
C GLY A 344 6.67 -2.34 23.01
N TYR A 345 7.23 -1.71 24.04
CA TYR A 345 7.60 -0.30 24.04
C TYR A 345 9.11 -0.10 23.80
N ILE A 346 9.45 0.97 23.08
CA ILE A 346 10.84 1.44 22.93
C ILE A 346 10.97 2.85 23.49
N LEU A 347 12.14 3.18 24.05
CA LEU A 347 12.51 4.57 24.28
C LEU A 347 12.75 5.21 22.90
N ARG A 348 11.83 6.08 22.47
CA ARG A 348 11.76 6.49 21.07
C ARG A 348 12.87 7.46 20.66
N TYR A 349 13.30 8.31 21.61
CA TYR A 349 14.34 9.33 21.40
C TYR A 349 15.44 9.22 22.47
N PRO A 350 16.35 8.23 22.35
CA PRO A 350 17.45 8.07 23.29
C PRO A 350 18.57 9.10 23.06
N SER A 351 19.29 9.44 24.13
CA SER A 351 20.32 10.50 24.13
C SER A 351 21.48 10.30 23.16
N HIS A 352 21.81 9.06 22.82
CA HIS A 352 22.96 8.75 21.96
C HIS A 352 22.66 8.87 20.45
N ASN A 353 21.39 8.91 20.03
CA ASN A 353 20.99 8.78 18.61
C ASN A 353 20.13 9.94 18.08
N SER A 354 20.23 11.15 18.64
CA SER A 354 19.52 12.34 18.15
C SER A 354 19.80 12.68 16.68
N LYS A 355 21.00 12.34 16.17
CA LYS A 355 21.33 12.50 14.74
C LYS A 355 20.51 11.58 13.83
N MET A 356 20.12 10.41 14.31
CA MET A 356 19.31 9.45 13.55
C MET A 356 17.83 9.83 13.61
N THR A 357 17.32 10.13 14.81
CA THR A 357 15.91 10.45 15.02
C THR A 357 15.56 11.84 14.51
N GLY A 358 16.47 12.81 14.62
CA GLY A 358 16.22 14.24 14.36
C GLY A 358 15.55 14.96 15.54
N THR A 359 15.38 14.27 16.66
CA THR A 359 14.77 14.81 17.89
C THR A 359 15.78 14.67 19.02
N THR A 360 15.84 15.66 19.90
CA THR A 360 16.67 15.61 21.10
C THR A 360 16.23 14.49 22.06
N ASN A 361 17.03 14.19 23.07
CA ASN A 361 16.69 13.19 24.08
C ASN A 361 15.35 13.51 24.75
N GLU A 362 14.41 12.56 24.75
CA GLU A 362 13.13 12.67 25.45
C GLU A 362 12.95 11.45 26.36
N PRO A 363 13.45 11.50 27.61
CA PRO A 363 13.41 10.35 28.52
C PRO A 363 11.98 9.95 28.93
N TRP A 364 10.98 10.77 28.63
CA TRP A 364 9.57 10.46 28.88
C TRP A 364 8.86 9.80 27.70
N HIS A 365 9.37 9.91 26.47
CA HIS A 365 8.62 9.51 25.27
C HIS A 365 8.88 8.06 24.88
N PHE A 366 7.85 7.22 25.00
CA PHE A 366 7.87 5.81 24.64
C PHE A 366 6.91 5.52 23.49
N ARG A 367 7.36 4.67 22.57
CA ARG A 367 6.60 4.28 21.38
C ARG A 367 6.28 2.79 21.42
N TYR A 368 5.00 2.44 21.28
CA TYR A 368 4.57 1.06 21.10
C TYR A 368 4.80 0.59 19.67
N VAL A 369 5.48 -0.54 19.51
CA VAL A 369 5.79 -1.18 18.22
C VAL A 369 5.48 -2.69 18.23
N GLY A 370 4.90 -3.21 19.32
CA GLY A 370 4.73 -4.64 19.54
C GLY A 370 6.01 -5.32 20.07
N LYS A 371 5.85 -6.47 20.72
CA LYS A 371 6.94 -7.15 21.45
C LYS A 371 8.10 -7.59 20.57
N GLU A 372 7.81 -8.09 19.38
CA GLU A 372 8.84 -8.60 18.46
C GLU A 372 9.76 -7.48 17.98
N ILE A 373 9.18 -6.39 17.47
CA ILE A 373 9.93 -5.23 16.99
C ILE A 373 10.69 -4.57 18.14
N ALA A 374 10.04 -4.37 19.29
CA ALA A 374 10.67 -3.72 20.44
C ALA A 374 11.87 -4.54 20.95
N LYS A 375 11.77 -5.87 20.95
CA LYS A 375 12.87 -6.77 21.28
C LYS A 375 14.04 -6.63 20.30
N ILE A 376 13.77 -6.63 18.99
CA ILE A 376 14.82 -6.45 17.97
C ILE A 376 15.53 -5.12 18.17
N ILE A 377 14.76 -4.04 18.36
CA ILE A 377 15.30 -2.69 18.58
C ILE A 377 16.17 -2.66 19.84
N HIS A 378 15.69 -3.24 20.94
CA HIS A 378 16.43 -3.31 22.20
C HIS A 378 17.73 -4.10 22.08
N ASP A 379 17.66 -5.33 21.54
CA ASP A 379 18.82 -6.24 21.46
C ASP A 379 19.95 -5.68 20.59
N ASN A 380 19.62 -4.83 19.61
CA ASN A 380 20.60 -4.18 18.73
C ASN A 380 20.96 -2.75 19.16
N ASN A 381 20.36 -2.22 20.23
CA ASN A 381 20.45 -0.82 20.64
C ASN A 381 20.17 0.14 19.47
N TRP A 382 19.06 -0.09 18.77
CA TRP A 382 18.63 0.67 17.61
C TRP A 382 17.57 1.72 17.95
N THR A 383 17.31 2.62 17.02
CA THR A 383 16.08 3.41 16.94
C THR A 383 15.07 2.78 15.97
N LEU A 384 13.85 3.32 15.91
CA LEU A 384 12.85 2.89 14.93
C LEU A 384 13.32 3.16 13.49
N GLU A 385 14.05 4.24 13.25
CA GLU A 385 14.68 4.53 11.95
C GLU A 385 15.64 3.42 11.53
N GLU A 386 16.53 2.98 12.44
CA GLU A 386 17.49 1.91 12.16
C GLU A 386 16.78 0.58 11.90
N TYR A 387 15.72 0.28 12.64
CA TYR A 387 14.86 -0.87 12.34
C TYR A 387 14.28 -0.79 10.93
N VAL A 388 13.69 0.35 10.55
CA VAL A 388 13.12 0.56 9.20
C VAL A 388 14.18 0.44 8.10
N LEU A 389 15.41 0.92 8.34
CA LEU A 389 16.50 0.79 7.37
C LEU A 389 16.93 -0.67 7.13
N HIS A 390 16.71 -1.57 8.10
CA HIS A 390 17.04 -3.00 7.97
C HIS A 390 15.86 -3.86 7.50
N TYR A 391 14.64 -3.55 7.94
CA TYR A 391 13.44 -4.39 7.71
C TYR A 391 12.44 -3.78 6.72
N GLY A 392 12.63 -2.51 6.34
CA GLY A 392 11.72 -1.78 5.47
C GLY A 392 10.60 -1.06 6.20
N LEU A 393 9.80 -0.36 5.41
CA LEU A 393 8.58 0.30 5.88
C LEU A 393 7.52 -0.76 6.21
N GLY A 394 6.65 -0.47 7.18
CA GLY A 394 5.56 -1.39 7.56
C GLY A 394 4.72 -1.83 6.36
N SER A 395 4.31 -3.10 6.32
CA SER A 395 3.73 -3.83 5.17
C SER A 395 2.57 -3.12 4.45
N ASP A 396 1.82 -2.28 5.16
CA ASP A 396 0.63 -1.58 4.66
C ASP A 396 0.85 -0.09 4.41
N CYS A 397 2.10 0.38 4.52
CA CYS A 397 2.43 1.79 4.31
C CYS A 397 2.28 2.15 2.82
N LEU A 398 1.07 2.60 2.46
CA LEU A 398 0.83 3.28 1.20
C LEU A 398 1.29 4.72 1.33
N ILE A 399 2.27 5.08 0.50
CA ILE A 399 2.88 6.41 0.51
C ILE A 399 2.50 7.11 -0.78
N THR A 400 1.89 8.28 -0.66
CA THR A 400 1.65 9.17 -1.79
C THR A 400 2.57 10.39 -1.72
N LYS A 401 2.94 10.87 -2.92
CA LYS A 401 3.68 12.12 -3.07
C LYS A 401 2.78 13.33 -2.81
#